data_AF-A0A971W7B8-F1
#
_entry.id   AF-A0A971W7B8-F1
#
_cell.length_a   1.000
_cell.length_b   1.000
_cell.length_c   1.000
_cell.angle_alpha   90.00
_cell.angle_beta   90.00
_cell.angle_gamma   90.00
#
_symmetry.space_group_name_H-M   'P 1'
#
loop_
_entity.id
_entity.type
_entity.pdbx_description
1 polymer ?
#
loop_
_entity_poly.entity_id
_entity_poly.type
_entity_poly.pdbx_seq_one_letter_code
_entity_poly.pdbx_strand_id
1 'polypeptide(L)'
;MAKPVKHLIIVLFISLLMLSAGTGSAQAATKNGVNRVVSVKQDYAGYPRTDLTIAEDEALYDGIQAGESFELLLPPGVEWAVDASGVATYHSEDIICQNCAVGARLINARTVEITITAADPDAPARLTIPLVFAVEDYLGDIEVTIDSLDSGISGGKYVFARVPYKEVPLPQPDPEPEPEPQPMVQQAVFTIGSPFFSIDGAIQPQMDVEPYIKDGRTYLPVRYVAYSLGIDDRHIQWDAAARRVVLSKGEHKVQIWIGSRALDHNGTLIDMDVAPEIYQQRTMLPVAPIVEAFGGSIQWNPTLRTVTIVVK
;
A
#
# COMPACT_ATOMS: atom_id res chain seq x y z
N MET A 1 -24.75 2.08 -79.38
CA MET A 1 -25.16 1.99 -77.95
C MET A 1 -25.76 0.61 -77.72
N ALA A 2 -25.58 -0.11 -76.61
CA ALA A 2 -24.37 -0.36 -75.80
C ALA A 2 -24.66 -1.59 -74.89
N LYS A 3 -23.78 -2.60 -74.90
CA LYS A 3 -23.65 -3.61 -73.80
C LYS A 3 -23.09 -2.89 -72.54
N PRO A 4 -23.08 -3.43 -71.29
CA PRO A 4 -23.02 -4.85 -70.88
C PRO A 4 -24.08 -5.19 -69.80
N VAL A 5 -24.01 -6.19 -68.89
CA VAL A 5 -23.00 -7.20 -68.50
C VAL A 5 -23.69 -8.49 -67.97
N LYS A 6 -22.92 -9.54 -67.67
CA LYS A 6 -23.30 -10.62 -66.72
C LYS A 6 -22.44 -10.47 -65.45
N HIS A 7 -22.97 -10.74 -64.26
CA HIS A 7 -22.15 -11.04 -63.08
C HIS A 7 -22.53 -12.41 -62.51
N LEU A 8 -21.52 -13.28 -62.43
CA LEU A 8 -21.59 -14.65 -61.99
C LEU A 8 -21.01 -14.71 -60.58
N ILE A 9 -21.82 -15.05 -59.58
CA ILE A 9 -21.34 -15.24 -58.21
C ILE A 9 -20.82 -16.67 -58.08
N ILE A 10 -19.51 -16.80 -57.88
CA ILE A 10 -18.84 -18.08 -57.59
C ILE A 10 -18.71 -18.19 -56.07
N VAL A 11 -19.30 -19.23 -55.48
CA VAL A 11 -19.14 -19.56 -54.06
C VAL A 11 -18.10 -20.67 -53.94
N LEU A 12 -16.98 -20.37 -53.30
CA LEU A 12 -15.88 -21.32 -53.08
C LEU A 12 -15.99 -21.93 -51.69
N PHE A 13 -16.28 -23.23 -51.60
CA PHE A 13 -16.20 -23.98 -50.34
C PHE A 13 -14.75 -24.40 -50.09
N ILE A 14 -14.14 -23.92 -49.01
CA ILE A 14 -12.83 -24.39 -48.53
C ILE A 14 -13.08 -25.37 -47.37
N SER A 15 -12.72 -26.63 -47.56
CA SER A 15 -12.77 -27.66 -46.53
C SER A 15 -11.57 -27.54 -45.58
N LEU A 16 -11.83 -27.24 -44.30
CA LEU A 16 -10.80 -27.13 -43.27
C LEU A 16 -10.41 -28.52 -42.76
N LEU A 17 -9.23 -29.00 -43.12
CA LEU A 17 -8.66 -30.25 -42.62
C LEU A 17 -8.02 -30.01 -41.24
N MET A 18 -8.67 -30.44 -40.16
CA MET A 18 -8.11 -30.35 -38.81
C MET A 18 -7.04 -31.43 -38.59
N LEU A 19 -5.76 -31.06 -38.68
CA LEU A 19 -4.68 -31.88 -38.12
C LEU A 19 -4.72 -31.76 -36.58
N SER A 20 -5.07 -32.83 -35.90
CA SER A 20 -4.88 -32.97 -34.47
C SER A 20 -3.39 -33.13 -34.18
N ALA A 21 -2.70 -32.03 -33.83
CA ALA A 21 -1.36 -32.10 -33.28
C ALA A 21 -1.43 -32.87 -31.94
N GLY A 22 -0.83 -34.06 -31.90
CA GLY A 22 -0.66 -34.78 -30.65
C GLY A 22 0.23 -33.99 -29.72
N THR A 23 -0.24 -33.69 -28.52
CA THR A 23 0.58 -33.10 -27.45
C THR A 23 1.56 -34.15 -26.93
N GLY A 24 2.64 -34.37 -27.67
CA GLY A 24 3.83 -34.98 -27.12
C GLY A 24 4.30 -34.10 -25.96
N SER A 25 4.37 -34.67 -24.76
CA SER A 25 5.04 -34.03 -23.65
C SER A 25 6.49 -33.81 -24.05
N ALA A 26 6.92 -32.55 -24.18
CA ALA A 26 8.33 -32.22 -24.35
C ALA A 26 9.07 -32.70 -23.09
N GLN A 27 9.71 -33.87 -23.17
CA GLN A 27 10.57 -34.38 -22.12
C GLN A 27 11.90 -33.63 -22.22
N ALA A 28 12.36 -33.12 -21.08
CA ALA A 28 13.65 -32.47 -20.96
C ALA A 28 14.75 -33.54 -20.99
N ALA A 29 15.63 -33.52 -21.98
CA ALA A 29 16.72 -34.49 -22.12
C ALA A 29 17.86 -34.26 -21.08
N THR A 30 17.99 -33.03 -20.56
CA THR A 30 18.86 -32.74 -19.41
C THR A 30 18.12 -32.09 -18.24
N LYS A 31 18.53 -32.45 -17.03
CA LYS A 31 18.17 -31.86 -15.73
C LYS A 31 19.19 -30.79 -15.37
N ASN A 32 18.78 -29.54 -15.51
CA ASN A 32 19.65 -28.38 -15.35
C ASN A 32 19.29 -27.60 -14.09
N GLY A 33 20.27 -26.97 -13.46
CA GLY A 33 20.04 -26.16 -12.25
C GLY A 33 21.30 -25.51 -11.72
N VAL A 34 21.14 -24.54 -10.82
CA VAL A 34 22.26 -23.88 -10.14
C VAL A 34 22.37 -24.38 -8.71
N ASN A 35 23.60 -24.53 -8.21
CA ASN A 35 23.85 -25.04 -6.86
C ASN A 35 23.43 -24.07 -5.73
N ARG A 36 23.21 -22.78 -6.03
CA ARG A 36 22.67 -21.75 -5.12
C ARG A 36 22.26 -20.48 -5.87
N VAL A 37 21.56 -19.59 -5.15
CA VAL A 37 21.41 -18.18 -5.53
C VAL A 37 22.15 -17.33 -4.50
N VAL A 38 23.05 -16.44 -4.96
CA VAL A 38 23.85 -15.56 -4.10
C VAL A 38 23.36 -14.11 -4.12
N SER A 39 23.57 -13.36 -3.04
CA SER A 39 23.43 -11.90 -3.06
C SER A 39 24.79 -11.27 -3.38
N VAL A 40 24.83 -10.39 -4.38
CA VAL A 40 26.06 -9.70 -4.82
C VAL A 40 25.84 -8.19 -4.91
N LYS A 41 26.91 -7.41 -4.95
CA LYS A 41 26.83 -5.94 -5.08
C LYS A 41 26.58 -5.51 -6.53
N GLN A 42 26.16 -4.26 -6.72
CA GLN A 42 26.02 -3.61 -8.04
C GLN A 42 27.35 -3.46 -8.80
N ASP A 43 28.48 -3.51 -8.09
CA ASP A 43 29.86 -3.43 -8.60
C ASP A 43 30.60 -4.78 -8.50
N TYR A 44 29.87 -5.89 -8.41
CA TYR A 44 30.46 -7.22 -8.24
C TYR A 44 31.18 -7.68 -9.50
N ALA A 45 32.40 -8.20 -9.34
CA ALA A 45 33.11 -8.94 -10.38
C ALA A 45 33.83 -10.16 -9.77
N GLY A 46 33.63 -11.33 -10.36
CA GLY A 46 34.32 -12.57 -9.99
C GLY A 46 33.42 -13.81 -9.96
N TYR A 47 33.86 -14.81 -9.20
CA TYR A 47 33.18 -16.10 -9.03
C TYR A 47 32.63 -16.24 -7.61
N PRO A 48 31.30 -16.26 -7.41
CA PRO A 48 30.70 -16.30 -6.07
C PRO A 48 30.54 -17.75 -5.54
N ARG A 49 31.23 -18.72 -6.15
CA ARG A 49 31.02 -20.16 -5.91
C ARG A 49 29.59 -20.60 -6.22
N THR A 50 29.11 -20.18 -7.38
CA THR A 50 27.82 -20.58 -7.94
C THR A 50 28.06 -21.18 -9.31
N ASP A 51 27.56 -22.40 -9.50
CA ASP A 51 27.81 -23.21 -10.68
C ASP A 51 26.48 -23.58 -11.32
N LEU A 52 26.41 -23.49 -12.64
CA LEU A 52 25.37 -24.10 -13.45
C LEU A 52 25.75 -25.56 -13.67
N THR A 53 24.85 -26.47 -13.28
CA THR A 53 24.94 -27.89 -13.56
C THR A 53 23.99 -28.24 -14.70
N ILE A 54 24.49 -29.00 -15.66
CA ILE A 54 23.71 -29.65 -16.72
C ILE A 54 23.99 -31.14 -16.57
N ALA A 55 22.99 -31.95 -16.26
CA ALA A 55 23.13 -33.40 -16.10
C ALA A 55 22.11 -34.11 -16.99
N GLU A 56 22.46 -35.25 -17.55
CA GLU A 56 21.49 -36.08 -18.28
C GLU A 56 20.37 -36.56 -17.34
N ASP A 57 19.18 -36.79 -17.91
CA ASP A 57 18.15 -37.51 -17.19
C ASP A 57 18.46 -39.02 -17.23
N GLU A 58 18.44 -39.71 -16.09
CA GLU A 58 18.55 -41.19 -16.03
C GLU A 58 17.50 -41.92 -16.88
N ALA A 59 16.45 -41.23 -17.33
CA ALA A 59 15.46 -41.75 -18.27
C ALA A 59 15.80 -41.52 -19.77
N LEU A 60 16.80 -40.69 -20.10
CA LEU A 60 17.17 -40.25 -21.45
C LEU A 60 18.71 -40.10 -21.56
N TYR A 61 19.38 -41.19 -21.97
CA TYR A 61 20.85 -41.30 -22.09
C TYR A 61 21.42 -40.72 -23.41
N ASP A 62 20.85 -39.62 -23.89
CA ASP A 62 21.23 -39.02 -25.19
C ASP A 62 21.25 -37.48 -25.17
N GLY A 63 21.33 -36.88 -23.98
CA GLY A 63 21.23 -35.43 -23.79
C GLY A 63 22.53 -34.66 -23.97
N ILE A 64 23.71 -35.28 -23.79
CA ILE A 64 25.03 -34.62 -23.85
C ILE A 64 25.93 -35.34 -24.85
N GLN A 65 25.85 -35.00 -26.14
CA GLN A 65 26.57 -35.73 -27.20
C GLN A 65 27.80 -34.97 -27.74
N ALA A 66 28.81 -35.74 -28.19
CA ALA A 66 30.00 -35.18 -28.81
C ALA A 66 29.69 -34.52 -30.18
N GLY A 67 30.15 -33.29 -30.36
CA GLY A 67 29.89 -32.45 -31.53
C GLY A 67 28.74 -31.46 -31.36
N GLU A 68 27.97 -31.55 -30.27
CA GLU A 68 26.91 -30.61 -29.94
C GLU A 68 27.43 -29.31 -29.31
N SER A 69 26.62 -28.26 -29.42
CA SER A 69 26.89 -26.94 -28.85
C SER A 69 25.62 -26.29 -28.32
N PHE A 70 25.76 -25.45 -27.31
CA PHE A 70 24.69 -24.62 -26.75
C PHE A 70 25.27 -23.27 -26.30
N GLU A 71 24.42 -22.25 -26.14
CA GLU A 71 24.83 -20.92 -25.66
C GLU A 71 24.35 -20.62 -24.24
N LEU A 72 25.20 -19.91 -23.49
CA LEU A 72 24.91 -19.34 -22.17
C LEU A 72 24.87 -17.82 -22.26
N LEU A 73 23.68 -17.25 -22.08
CA LEU A 73 23.40 -15.83 -22.22
C LEU A 73 23.14 -15.16 -20.86
N LEU A 74 23.85 -14.06 -20.61
CA LEU A 74 23.66 -13.16 -19.47
C LEU A 74 22.79 -11.94 -19.85
N PRO A 75 22.00 -11.39 -18.90
CA PRO A 75 21.16 -10.24 -19.16
C PRO A 75 21.98 -8.97 -19.46
N PRO A 76 21.41 -7.95 -20.11
CA PRO A 76 22.04 -6.63 -20.23
C PRO A 76 22.44 -6.09 -18.84
N GLY A 77 23.63 -5.47 -18.73
CA GLY A 77 24.19 -5.02 -17.44
C GLY A 77 24.95 -6.10 -16.65
N VAL A 78 25.08 -7.33 -17.20
CA VAL A 78 25.88 -8.41 -16.61
C VAL A 78 26.71 -9.10 -17.69
N GLU A 79 28.01 -9.24 -17.46
CA GLU A 79 28.98 -9.75 -18.45
C GLU A 79 29.84 -10.88 -17.86
N TRP A 80 30.41 -11.74 -18.71
CA TRP A 80 31.35 -12.79 -18.31
C TRP A 80 32.69 -12.17 -17.94
N ALA A 81 33.18 -12.41 -16.71
CA ALA A 81 34.36 -11.73 -16.16
C ALA A 81 35.69 -12.48 -16.42
N VAL A 82 35.68 -13.48 -17.29
CA VAL A 82 36.84 -14.24 -17.73
C VAL A 82 36.77 -14.41 -19.25
N ASP A 83 37.92 -14.51 -19.91
CA ASP A 83 37.95 -15.21 -21.18
C ASP A 83 37.54 -16.68 -20.95
N ALA A 84 37.16 -17.42 -22.00
CA ALA A 84 36.52 -18.73 -21.86
C ALA A 84 37.45 -19.85 -21.30
N SER A 85 38.60 -19.51 -20.73
CA SER A 85 39.53 -20.40 -20.03
C SER A 85 39.05 -20.85 -18.64
N GLY A 86 38.00 -20.24 -18.08
CA GLY A 86 37.28 -20.73 -16.90
C GLY A 86 36.35 -21.92 -17.20
N VAL A 87 36.87 -22.91 -17.92
CA VAL A 87 36.10 -23.90 -18.71
C VAL A 87 35.05 -24.66 -17.88
N ALA A 88 33.94 -24.98 -18.52
CA ALA A 88 33.04 -26.04 -18.06
C ALA A 88 33.85 -27.33 -17.76
N THR A 89 33.50 -28.05 -16.70
CA THR A 89 34.11 -29.34 -16.37
C THR A 89 33.15 -30.47 -16.74
N TYR A 90 33.62 -31.42 -17.54
CA TYR A 90 32.88 -32.65 -17.85
C TYR A 90 33.13 -33.71 -16.76
N HIS A 91 32.08 -34.43 -16.37
CA HIS A 91 32.13 -35.57 -15.48
C HIS A 91 31.31 -36.73 -16.10
N SER A 92 31.92 -37.91 -16.25
CA SER A 92 31.23 -39.20 -16.47
C SER A 92 31.18 -39.96 -15.14
N GLU A 93 30.17 -40.79 -14.94
CA GLU A 93 30.16 -41.79 -13.85
C GLU A 93 30.97 -43.06 -14.20
N ASP A 94 31.34 -43.26 -15.47
CA ASP A 94 32.32 -44.28 -15.87
C ASP A 94 33.76 -43.72 -15.82
N ILE A 95 34.67 -44.56 -15.34
CA ILE A 95 36.12 -44.32 -15.22
C ILE A 95 36.82 -44.34 -16.59
N ILE A 96 36.16 -44.86 -17.63
CA ILE A 96 36.76 -45.11 -18.95
C ILE A 96 36.96 -43.84 -19.79
N CYS A 97 36.12 -42.79 -19.68
CA CYS A 97 36.23 -41.61 -20.55
C CYS A 97 37.34 -40.61 -20.17
N GLN A 98 38.60 -41.06 -20.25
CA GLN A 98 39.80 -40.27 -19.94
C GLN A 98 40.00 -39.04 -20.86
N ASN A 99 39.33 -39.00 -22.01
CA ASN A 99 39.41 -37.92 -23.00
C ASN A 99 38.10 -37.12 -23.14
N CYS A 100 37.09 -37.36 -22.30
CA CYS A 100 35.88 -36.55 -22.30
C CYS A 100 36.22 -35.09 -22.05
N ALA A 101 35.69 -34.20 -22.89
CA ALA A 101 36.12 -32.82 -22.97
C ALA A 101 35.00 -31.91 -23.44
N VAL A 102 35.05 -30.68 -22.95
CA VAL A 102 34.14 -29.60 -23.31
C VAL A 102 34.96 -28.35 -23.56
N GLY A 103 34.70 -27.68 -24.67
CA GLY A 103 35.26 -26.37 -25.01
C GLY A 103 34.28 -25.26 -24.62
N ALA A 104 34.81 -24.07 -24.39
CA ALA A 104 34.03 -22.85 -24.23
C ALA A 104 34.62 -21.74 -25.10
N ARG A 105 33.75 -20.91 -25.69
CA ARG A 105 34.14 -19.79 -26.56
C ARG A 105 33.30 -18.57 -26.26
N LEU A 106 33.95 -17.48 -25.85
CA LEU A 106 33.28 -16.20 -25.66
C LEU A 106 32.91 -15.60 -27.03
N ILE A 107 31.62 -15.48 -27.32
CA ILE A 107 31.09 -14.91 -28.57
C ILE A 107 31.10 -13.38 -28.49
N ASN A 108 30.66 -12.88 -27.33
CA ASN A 108 30.63 -11.49 -26.92
C ASN A 108 30.57 -11.47 -25.39
N ALA A 109 30.69 -10.29 -24.77
CA ALA A 109 30.79 -10.17 -23.32
C ALA A 109 29.62 -10.78 -22.52
N ARG A 110 28.45 -11.04 -23.14
CA ARG A 110 27.28 -11.66 -22.48
C ARG A 110 26.97 -13.08 -22.94
N THR A 111 27.69 -13.61 -23.93
CA THR A 111 27.34 -14.88 -24.59
C THR A 111 28.56 -15.79 -24.69
N VAL A 112 28.48 -16.96 -24.07
CA VAL A 112 29.48 -18.03 -24.19
C VAL A 112 28.83 -19.21 -24.90
N GLU A 113 29.43 -19.66 -26.00
CA GLU A 113 29.14 -20.94 -26.62
C GLU A 113 29.92 -22.03 -25.88
N ILE A 114 29.25 -23.11 -25.52
CA ILE A 114 29.83 -24.33 -24.99
C ILE A 114 29.76 -25.39 -26.09
N THR A 115 30.83 -26.16 -26.27
CA THR A 115 30.90 -27.24 -27.27
C THR A 115 31.36 -28.52 -26.61
N ILE A 116 30.57 -29.59 -26.69
CA ILE A 116 30.94 -30.89 -26.15
C ILE A 116 31.88 -31.54 -27.19
N THR A 117 33.20 -31.53 -26.94
CA THR A 117 34.19 -31.99 -27.91
C THR A 117 34.44 -33.50 -27.85
N ALA A 118 34.21 -34.11 -26.69
CA ALA A 118 34.15 -35.55 -26.50
C ALA A 118 33.23 -35.89 -25.32
N ALA A 119 32.37 -36.89 -25.50
CA ALA A 119 31.42 -37.38 -24.51
C ALA A 119 31.48 -38.91 -24.43
N ASP A 120 31.00 -39.44 -23.31
CA ASP A 120 30.87 -40.86 -23.03
C ASP A 120 29.48 -41.34 -23.50
N PRO A 121 29.36 -42.20 -24.52
CA PRO A 121 28.06 -42.63 -25.04
C PRO A 121 27.41 -43.73 -24.18
N ASP A 122 28.16 -44.33 -23.23
CA ASP A 122 27.73 -45.51 -22.48
C ASP A 122 27.41 -45.21 -21.00
N ALA A 123 27.57 -43.96 -20.54
CA ALA A 123 27.42 -43.55 -19.14
C ALA A 123 26.86 -42.13 -18.98
N PRO A 124 26.05 -41.86 -17.93
CA PRO A 124 25.40 -40.57 -17.74
C PRO A 124 26.42 -39.45 -17.45
N ALA A 125 26.27 -38.35 -18.18
CA ALA A 125 27.17 -37.22 -18.15
C ALA A 125 26.66 -36.04 -17.30
N ARG A 126 27.61 -35.26 -16.78
CA ARG A 126 27.35 -33.97 -16.09
C ARG A 126 28.38 -32.91 -16.49
N LEU A 127 27.91 -31.74 -16.91
CA LEU A 127 28.71 -30.54 -17.05
C LEU A 127 28.55 -29.64 -15.81
N THR A 128 29.66 -29.11 -15.31
CA THR A 128 29.71 -28.09 -14.25
C THR A 128 30.32 -26.81 -14.82
N ILE A 129 29.54 -25.73 -14.94
CA ILE A 129 30.00 -24.44 -15.47
C ILE A 129 30.08 -23.42 -14.32
N PRO A 130 31.28 -22.93 -13.95
CA PRO A 130 31.42 -21.90 -12.94
C PRO A 130 30.93 -20.55 -13.48
N LEU A 131 29.98 -19.91 -12.78
CA LEU A 131 29.40 -18.64 -13.22
C LEU A 131 30.28 -17.48 -12.74
N VAL A 132 31.23 -17.07 -13.59
CA VAL A 132 32.20 -15.99 -13.33
C VAL A 132 31.80 -14.74 -14.10
N PHE A 133 31.34 -13.70 -13.42
CA PHE A 133 30.67 -12.56 -14.05
C PHE A 133 31.01 -11.22 -13.38
N ALA A 134 30.74 -10.14 -14.11
CA ALA A 134 30.80 -8.76 -13.67
C ALA A 134 29.41 -8.10 -13.82
N VAL A 135 29.11 -7.13 -12.97
CA VAL A 135 27.88 -6.32 -12.99
C VAL A 135 28.23 -4.88 -13.35
N GLU A 136 27.60 -4.36 -14.40
CA GLU A 136 27.77 -3.00 -14.91
C GLU A 136 26.42 -2.28 -14.97
N ASP A 137 25.82 -2.01 -13.80
CA ASP A 137 24.46 -1.46 -13.61
C ASP A 137 23.32 -2.47 -13.87
N TYR A 138 23.16 -3.42 -12.93
CA TYR A 138 22.02 -4.33 -12.86
C TYR A 138 21.35 -4.32 -11.48
N LEU A 139 20.05 -4.60 -11.45
CA LEU A 139 19.23 -4.70 -10.23
C LEU A 139 18.24 -5.86 -10.32
N GLY A 140 18.04 -6.57 -9.21
CA GLY A 140 17.15 -7.73 -9.14
C GLY A 140 17.86 -9.05 -9.47
N ASP A 141 17.13 -10.00 -10.04
CA ASP A 141 17.58 -11.38 -10.26
C ASP A 141 18.39 -11.50 -11.55
N ILE A 142 19.64 -11.97 -11.41
CA ILE A 142 20.53 -12.30 -12.53
C ILE A 142 20.27 -13.75 -12.92
N GLU A 143 19.78 -13.94 -14.13
CA GLU A 143 19.56 -15.24 -14.77
C GLU A 143 20.71 -15.58 -15.72
N VAL A 144 21.07 -16.86 -15.83
CA VAL A 144 21.73 -17.39 -17.02
C VAL A 144 20.68 -18.10 -17.86
N THR A 145 20.61 -17.78 -19.15
CA THR A 145 19.74 -18.47 -20.12
C THR A 145 20.55 -19.50 -20.88
N ILE A 146 20.06 -20.73 -20.96
CA ILE A 146 20.56 -21.76 -21.87
C ILE A 146 19.73 -21.67 -23.15
N ASP A 147 20.36 -21.32 -24.27
CA ASP A 147 19.84 -21.53 -25.62
C ASP A 147 20.44 -22.84 -26.15
N SER A 148 19.60 -23.79 -26.54
CA SER A 148 20.05 -25.15 -26.87
C SER A 148 20.73 -25.26 -28.24
N LEU A 149 20.56 -24.29 -29.14
CA LEU A 149 21.07 -24.37 -30.53
C LEU A 149 20.74 -25.72 -31.23
N ASP A 150 19.54 -26.26 -30.99
CA ASP A 150 19.06 -27.57 -31.47
C ASP A 150 19.85 -28.81 -30.96
N SER A 151 20.70 -28.67 -29.94
CA SER A 151 21.31 -29.81 -29.21
C SER A 151 20.35 -30.52 -28.26
N GLY A 152 20.76 -31.68 -27.75
CA GLY A 152 20.11 -32.43 -26.66
C GLY A 152 20.04 -31.68 -25.31
N ILE A 153 20.71 -30.54 -25.14
CA ILE A 153 20.66 -29.76 -23.90
C ILE A 153 19.29 -29.08 -23.72
N SER A 154 18.65 -29.28 -22.58
CA SER A 154 17.39 -28.60 -22.25
C SER A 154 17.58 -27.09 -22.05
N GLY A 155 17.05 -26.28 -22.97
CA GLY A 155 17.01 -24.82 -22.82
C GLY A 155 16.24 -24.37 -21.57
N GLY A 156 16.53 -23.16 -21.06
CA GLY A 156 15.86 -22.64 -19.88
C GLY A 156 16.53 -21.43 -19.25
N LYS A 157 15.98 -20.95 -18.11
CA LYS A 157 16.46 -19.78 -17.37
C LYS A 157 16.72 -20.15 -15.92
N TYR A 158 17.88 -19.74 -15.41
CA TYR A 158 18.35 -20.13 -14.07
C TYR A 158 18.86 -18.90 -13.33
N VAL A 159 18.07 -18.40 -12.36
CA VAL A 159 18.50 -17.33 -11.44
C VAL A 159 19.67 -17.86 -10.62
N PHE A 160 20.82 -17.18 -10.64
CA PHE A 160 22.03 -17.60 -9.93
C PHE A 160 22.59 -16.53 -8.98
N ALA A 161 22.27 -15.26 -9.22
CA ALA A 161 22.61 -14.17 -8.33
C ALA A 161 21.46 -13.17 -8.21
N ARG A 162 21.48 -12.36 -7.16
CA ARG A 162 20.57 -11.25 -6.92
C ARG A 162 21.37 -10.02 -6.54
N VAL A 163 21.15 -8.92 -7.24
CA VAL A 163 21.65 -7.60 -6.84
C VAL A 163 20.52 -6.92 -6.07
N PRO A 164 20.68 -6.65 -4.75
CA PRO A 164 19.64 -6.00 -3.98
C PRO A 164 19.44 -4.58 -4.52
N TYR A 165 18.19 -4.14 -4.58
CA TYR A 165 17.89 -2.72 -4.73
C TYR A 165 18.61 -1.98 -3.60
N LYS A 166 19.38 -0.94 -3.97
CA LYS A 166 19.84 0.03 -2.99
C LYS A 166 18.59 0.63 -2.39
N GLU A 167 18.31 0.32 -1.12
CA GLU A 167 17.32 1.01 -0.33
C GLU A 167 17.74 2.49 -0.33
N VAL A 168 17.09 3.28 -1.18
CA VAL A 168 17.13 4.74 -1.06
C VAL A 168 16.38 5.00 0.23
N PRO A 169 17.05 5.48 1.30
CA PRO A 169 16.32 5.88 2.50
C PRO A 169 15.31 6.90 2.02
N LEU A 170 14.01 6.64 2.24
CA LEU A 170 12.98 7.62 1.93
C LEU A 170 13.45 8.94 2.57
N PRO A 171 13.47 10.07 1.83
CA PRO A 171 13.78 11.34 2.45
C PRO A 171 12.86 11.45 3.65
N GLN A 172 13.44 11.61 4.84
CA GLN A 172 12.61 11.83 6.02
C GLN A 172 11.73 13.03 5.66
N PRO A 173 10.40 12.93 5.80
CA PRO A 173 9.55 14.08 5.56
C PRO A 173 10.13 15.21 6.41
N ASP A 174 10.30 16.39 5.80
CA ASP A 174 10.71 17.58 6.56
C ASP A 174 9.83 17.63 7.82
N PRO A 175 10.40 17.85 9.01
CA PRO A 175 9.65 17.81 10.24
C PRO A 175 8.44 18.72 10.07
N GLU A 176 7.24 18.12 10.12
CA GLU A 176 5.99 18.82 9.83
C GLU A 176 5.98 20.08 10.69
N PRO A 177 5.80 21.28 10.09
CA PRO A 177 5.95 22.53 10.80
C PRO A 177 5.07 22.47 12.04
N GLU A 178 5.68 22.69 13.21
CA GLU A 178 4.99 22.63 14.50
C GLU A 178 3.68 23.43 14.34
N PRO A 179 2.51 22.78 14.51
CA PRO A 179 1.26 23.39 14.10
C PRO A 179 1.12 24.71 14.83
N GLU A 180 1.03 25.81 14.08
CA GLU A 180 0.84 27.13 14.66
C GLU A 180 -0.28 27.02 15.71
N PRO A 181 -0.07 27.52 16.95
CA PRO A 181 -1.03 27.31 18.03
C PRO A 181 -2.37 27.89 17.60
N GLN A 182 -3.25 26.98 17.15
CA GLN A 182 -4.58 27.36 16.70
C GLN A 182 -5.25 28.02 17.91
N PRO A 183 -5.97 29.14 17.72
CA PRO A 183 -6.75 29.71 18.82
C PRO A 183 -7.59 28.58 19.40
N MET A 184 -7.54 28.38 20.72
CA MET A 184 -8.15 27.23 21.37
C MET A 184 -9.68 27.39 21.36
N VAL A 185 -10.29 27.07 20.22
CA VAL A 185 -11.72 27.20 20.01
C VAL A 185 -12.41 26.04 20.71
N GLN A 186 -12.87 26.27 21.94
CA GLN A 186 -13.61 25.27 22.71
C GLN A 186 -14.94 24.98 22.00
N GLN A 187 -15.16 23.73 21.60
CA GLN A 187 -16.34 23.28 20.88
C GLN A 187 -17.13 22.24 21.69
N ALA A 188 -18.37 22.56 22.05
CA ALA A 188 -19.28 21.61 22.67
C ALA A 188 -20.41 21.18 21.72
N VAL A 189 -20.81 19.91 21.76
CA VAL A 189 -21.89 19.36 20.92
C VAL A 189 -22.94 18.66 21.78
N PHE A 190 -24.17 19.16 21.71
CA PHE A 190 -25.35 18.62 22.39
C PHE A 190 -26.31 18.00 21.36
N THR A 191 -26.91 16.86 21.68
CA THR A 191 -27.90 16.20 20.80
C THR A 191 -29.30 16.25 21.45
N ILE A 192 -30.33 16.65 20.70
CA ILE A 192 -31.71 16.69 21.21
C ILE A 192 -32.20 15.27 21.54
N GLY A 193 -32.70 15.07 22.76
CA GLY A 193 -33.12 13.74 23.25
C GLY A 193 -31.95 12.81 23.59
N SER A 194 -30.78 13.35 23.90
CA SER A 194 -29.63 12.61 24.43
C SER A 194 -29.18 13.23 25.75
N PRO A 195 -28.96 12.45 26.81
CA PRO A 195 -28.39 12.96 28.04
C PRO A 195 -26.85 13.08 27.95
N PHE A 196 -26.23 12.76 26.81
CA PHE A 196 -24.79 12.90 26.59
C PHE A 196 -24.46 14.07 25.65
N PHE A 197 -23.35 14.73 25.95
CA PHE A 197 -22.75 15.79 25.14
C PHE A 197 -21.22 15.64 25.13
N SER A 198 -20.54 16.31 24.20
CA SER A 198 -19.08 16.37 24.16
C SER A 198 -18.57 17.80 24.33
N ILE A 199 -17.33 17.92 24.78
CA ILE A 199 -16.49 19.13 24.71
C ILE A 199 -15.19 18.69 24.04
N ASP A 200 -14.78 19.36 22.97
CA ASP A 200 -13.57 19.09 22.19
C ASP A 200 -13.44 17.62 21.76
N GLY A 201 -14.59 17.03 21.40
CA GLY A 201 -14.72 15.61 21.05
C GLY A 201 -14.82 14.64 22.23
N ALA A 202 -14.38 15.03 23.43
CA ALA A 202 -14.45 14.20 24.63
C ALA A 202 -15.87 14.16 25.23
N ILE A 203 -16.44 12.96 25.34
CA ILE A 203 -17.75 12.73 25.96
C ILE A 203 -17.71 13.13 27.44
N GLN A 204 -18.68 13.94 27.85
CA GLN A 204 -18.80 14.47 29.20
C GLN A 204 -19.72 13.60 30.08
N PRO A 205 -19.68 13.76 31.42
CA PRO A 205 -20.62 13.12 32.33
C PRO A 205 -22.08 13.38 31.94
N GLN A 206 -22.94 12.39 32.21
CA GLN A 206 -24.35 12.41 31.84
C GLN A 206 -25.09 13.65 32.39
N MET A 207 -25.93 14.25 31.56
CA MET A 207 -26.83 15.33 31.92
C MET A 207 -28.03 14.82 32.72
N ASP A 208 -28.41 15.57 33.75
CA ASP A 208 -29.57 15.30 34.60
C ASP A 208 -30.91 15.29 33.83
N VAL A 209 -31.00 16.07 32.75
CA VAL A 209 -32.19 16.27 31.92
C VAL A 209 -31.73 16.46 30.47
N GLU A 210 -32.45 15.87 29.53
CA GLU A 210 -32.10 15.90 28.10
C GLU A 210 -32.39 17.27 27.45
N PRO A 211 -31.63 17.68 26.42
CA PRO A 211 -31.96 18.83 25.59
C PRO A 211 -33.22 18.58 24.78
N TYR A 212 -34.11 19.57 24.69
CA TYR A 212 -35.35 19.47 23.90
C TYR A 212 -35.58 20.70 23.01
N ILE A 213 -36.51 20.58 22.08
CA ILE A 213 -36.99 21.71 21.28
C ILE A 213 -38.40 22.06 21.75
N LYS A 214 -38.65 23.35 22.00
CA LYS A 214 -39.95 23.91 22.36
C LYS A 214 -40.10 25.26 21.66
N ASP A 215 -41.27 25.50 21.07
CA ASP A 215 -41.61 26.76 20.38
C ASP A 215 -40.55 27.22 19.34
N GLY A 216 -39.91 26.25 18.68
CA GLY A 216 -38.86 26.48 17.67
C GLY A 216 -37.46 26.77 18.25
N ARG A 217 -37.27 26.72 19.58
CA ARG A 217 -35.99 26.95 20.26
C ARG A 217 -35.47 25.72 20.98
N THR A 218 -34.15 25.56 20.98
CA THR A 218 -33.48 24.53 21.77
C THR A 218 -33.33 24.98 23.21
N TYR A 219 -33.85 24.14 24.11
CA TYR A 219 -33.72 24.26 25.55
C TYR A 219 -32.65 23.30 26.06
N LEU A 220 -31.72 23.82 26.85
CA LEU A 220 -30.61 23.08 27.45
C LEU A 220 -30.54 23.33 28.96
N PRO A 221 -30.08 22.36 29.79
CA PRO A 221 -29.94 22.59 31.22
C PRO A 221 -28.76 23.53 31.47
N VAL A 222 -29.01 24.63 32.19
CA VAL A 222 -28.07 25.75 32.30
C VAL A 222 -26.65 25.37 32.71
N ARG A 223 -26.50 24.37 33.59
CA ARG A 223 -25.20 23.91 34.08
C ARG A 223 -24.27 23.43 32.96
N TYR A 224 -24.79 22.64 32.02
CA TYR A 224 -23.95 22.07 30.96
C TYR A 224 -23.66 23.08 29.85
N VAL A 225 -24.58 24.04 29.61
CA VAL A 225 -24.28 25.23 28.81
C VAL A 225 -23.15 26.04 29.46
N ALA A 226 -23.22 26.28 30.76
CA ALA A 226 -22.18 26.99 31.50
C ALA A 226 -20.82 26.24 31.40
N TYR A 227 -20.79 24.92 31.54
CA TYR A 227 -19.56 24.12 31.33
C TYR A 227 -19.01 24.25 29.90
N SER A 228 -19.86 24.23 28.87
CA SER A 228 -19.43 24.48 27.47
C SER A 228 -18.88 25.89 27.23
N LEU A 229 -19.21 26.83 28.10
CA LEU A 229 -18.70 28.19 28.11
C LEU A 229 -17.49 28.37 29.04
N GLY A 230 -16.96 27.29 29.64
CA GLY A 230 -15.84 27.34 30.58
C GLY A 230 -16.19 27.99 31.93
N ILE A 231 -17.45 27.91 32.35
CA ILE A 231 -17.96 28.44 33.62
C ILE A 231 -18.12 27.29 34.61
N ASP A 232 -17.31 27.26 35.66
CA ASP A 232 -17.40 26.23 36.70
C ASP A 232 -18.54 26.47 37.70
N ASP A 233 -18.90 25.45 38.50
CA ASP A 233 -20.02 25.49 39.45
C ASP A 233 -19.97 26.65 40.46
N ARG A 234 -18.79 27.20 40.78
CA ARG A 234 -18.67 28.34 41.72
C ARG A 234 -19.27 29.62 41.13
N HIS A 235 -19.38 29.67 39.82
CA HIS A 235 -19.86 30.79 39.03
C HIS A 235 -21.28 30.55 38.46
N ILE A 236 -21.94 29.47 38.87
CA ILE A 236 -23.33 29.13 38.52
C ILE A 236 -24.18 29.22 39.78
N GLN A 237 -24.91 30.32 39.95
CA GLN A 237 -25.70 30.58 41.16
C GLN A 237 -27.19 30.54 40.86
N TRP A 238 -27.96 29.92 41.78
CA TRP A 238 -29.42 29.91 41.75
C TRP A 238 -29.98 30.66 42.95
N ASP A 239 -30.74 31.73 42.66
CA ASP A 239 -31.49 32.51 43.62
C ASP A 239 -32.95 32.04 43.59
N ALA A 240 -33.32 31.23 44.58
CA ALA A 240 -34.66 30.65 44.68
C ALA A 240 -35.76 31.71 44.98
N ALA A 241 -35.42 32.79 45.68
CA ALA A 241 -36.38 33.84 46.03
C ALA A 241 -36.72 34.72 44.83
N ALA A 242 -35.71 35.10 44.04
CA ALA A 242 -35.89 35.82 42.78
C ALA A 242 -36.24 34.91 41.58
N ARG A 243 -36.19 33.58 41.76
CA ARG A 243 -36.26 32.56 40.69
C ARG A 243 -35.30 32.87 39.53
N ARG A 244 -34.05 33.16 39.87
CA ARG A 244 -33.02 33.69 38.95
C ARG A 244 -31.78 32.82 38.93
N VAL A 245 -31.24 32.55 37.74
CA VAL A 245 -29.85 32.07 37.57
C VAL A 245 -28.93 33.26 37.36
N VAL A 246 -27.73 33.19 37.94
CA VAL A 246 -26.61 34.10 37.68
C VAL A 246 -25.43 33.27 37.19
N LEU A 247 -24.87 33.65 36.04
CA LEU A 247 -23.66 33.07 35.44
C LEU A 247 -22.58 34.15 35.38
N SER A 248 -21.33 33.80 35.70
CA SER A 248 -20.21 34.74 35.71
C SER A 248 -18.95 34.16 35.03
N LYS A 249 -18.27 34.93 34.17
CA LYS A 249 -16.98 34.55 33.58
C LYS A 249 -16.16 35.81 33.26
N GLY A 250 -15.07 36.03 34.00
CA GLY A 250 -14.29 37.27 33.88
C GLY A 250 -15.20 38.49 34.08
N GLU A 251 -15.16 39.42 33.13
CA GLU A 251 -16.00 40.63 33.13
C GLU A 251 -17.47 40.38 32.73
N HIS A 252 -17.85 39.17 32.29
CA HIS A 252 -19.23 38.86 31.90
C HIS A 252 -20.04 38.33 33.07
N LYS A 253 -21.15 39.00 33.38
CA LYS A 253 -22.19 38.55 34.32
C LYS A 253 -23.53 38.55 33.62
N VAL A 254 -24.16 37.39 33.58
CA VAL A 254 -25.46 37.15 32.94
C VAL A 254 -26.48 36.74 34.01
N GLN A 255 -27.60 37.45 34.07
CA GLN A 255 -28.70 37.20 35.01
C GLN A 255 -30.00 36.91 34.27
N ILE A 256 -30.68 35.82 34.65
CA ILE A 256 -31.79 35.26 33.88
C ILE A 256 -32.89 34.78 34.84
N TRP A 257 -34.13 35.23 34.65
CA TRP A 257 -35.28 34.92 35.52
C TRP A 257 -36.22 33.89 34.88
N ILE A 258 -36.68 32.90 35.65
CA ILE A 258 -37.66 31.91 35.18
C ILE A 258 -38.97 32.59 34.79
N GLY A 259 -39.44 32.32 33.57
CA GLY A 259 -40.67 32.90 33.02
C GLY A 259 -40.52 34.33 32.49
N SER A 260 -39.36 34.97 32.65
CA SER A 260 -39.07 36.27 32.05
C SER A 260 -38.44 36.11 30.67
N ARG A 261 -38.75 37.04 29.76
CA ARG A 261 -38.06 37.15 28.46
C ARG A 261 -36.83 38.07 28.53
N ALA A 262 -36.61 38.78 29.63
CA ALA A 262 -35.45 39.62 29.80
C ALA A 262 -34.24 38.84 30.33
N LEU A 263 -33.10 38.98 29.66
CA LEU A 263 -31.77 38.62 30.12
C LEU A 263 -31.03 39.91 30.48
N ASP A 264 -30.33 39.94 31.62
CA ASP A 264 -29.46 41.05 31.99
C ASP A 264 -27.99 40.64 31.77
N HIS A 265 -27.29 41.38 30.91
CA HIS A 265 -25.86 41.25 30.66
C HIS A 265 -25.15 42.52 31.14
N ASN A 266 -24.35 42.40 32.21
CA ASN A 266 -23.59 43.51 32.79
C ASN A 266 -24.40 44.79 33.09
N GLY A 267 -25.68 44.65 33.46
CA GLY A 267 -26.61 45.76 33.73
C GLY A 267 -27.43 46.20 32.52
N THR A 268 -27.21 45.61 31.34
CA THR A 268 -27.95 45.89 30.11
C THR A 268 -29.00 44.81 29.87
N LEU A 269 -30.26 45.20 29.72
CA LEU A 269 -31.34 44.27 29.40
C LEU A 269 -31.35 43.92 27.90
N ILE A 270 -31.43 42.63 27.61
CA ILE A 270 -31.54 42.02 26.28
C ILE A 270 -32.85 41.23 26.25
N ASP A 271 -33.69 41.50 25.27
CA ASP A 271 -34.95 40.77 25.07
C ASP A 271 -34.69 39.42 24.35
N MET A 272 -35.12 38.34 24.99
CA MET A 272 -35.16 36.99 24.43
C MET A 272 -36.52 36.70 23.79
N ASP A 273 -36.52 35.78 22.82
CA ASP A 273 -37.72 35.46 22.05
C ASP A 273 -38.60 34.35 22.67
N VAL A 274 -38.09 33.64 23.68
CA VAL A 274 -38.81 32.71 24.56
C VAL A 274 -38.26 32.80 26.00
N ALA A 275 -39.01 32.29 26.98
CA ALA A 275 -38.62 32.38 28.39
C ALA A 275 -37.93 31.09 28.92
N PRO A 276 -36.95 31.22 29.83
CA PRO A 276 -36.46 30.15 30.71
C PRO A 276 -37.57 29.44 31.48
N GLU A 277 -37.43 28.14 31.72
CA GLU A 277 -38.38 27.37 32.52
C GLU A 277 -37.72 26.38 33.49
N ILE A 278 -38.50 25.92 34.48
CA ILE A 278 -38.12 24.76 35.30
C ILE A 278 -38.81 23.54 34.69
N TYR A 279 -38.01 22.60 34.20
CA TYR A 279 -38.48 21.32 33.67
C TYR A 279 -37.68 20.20 34.35
N GLN A 280 -38.38 19.16 34.83
CA GLN A 280 -37.77 18.03 35.58
C GLN A 280 -36.80 18.47 36.69
N GLN A 281 -37.17 19.49 37.47
CA GLN A 281 -36.34 20.07 38.54
C GLN A 281 -34.98 20.62 38.08
N ARG A 282 -34.84 21.00 36.80
CA ARG A 282 -33.68 21.73 36.27
C ARG A 282 -34.12 23.02 35.58
N THR A 283 -33.25 24.02 35.63
CA THR A 283 -33.43 25.26 34.86
C THR A 283 -33.01 25.02 33.42
N MET A 284 -33.98 25.09 32.51
CA MET A 284 -33.81 24.93 31.08
C MET A 284 -33.89 26.31 30.41
N LEU A 285 -32.91 26.63 29.58
CA LEU A 285 -32.77 27.95 28.95
C LEU A 285 -32.77 27.84 27.42
N PRO A 286 -33.35 28.81 26.68
CA PRO A 286 -33.06 28.97 25.26
C PRO A 286 -31.57 29.25 25.08
N VAL A 287 -30.82 28.34 24.47
CA VAL A 287 -29.35 28.35 24.58
C VAL A 287 -28.66 29.54 23.88
N ALA A 288 -29.18 30.02 22.76
CA ALA A 288 -28.52 31.03 21.92
C ALA A 288 -28.17 32.35 22.66
N PRO A 289 -29.11 33.07 23.31
CA PRO A 289 -28.79 34.33 23.99
C PRO A 289 -27.80 34.18 25.16
N ILE A 290 -27.68 32.99 25.75
CA ILE A 290 -26.69 32.72 26.80
C ILE A 290 -25.31 32.61 26.16
N VAL A 291 -25.18 31.83 25.08
CA VAL A 291 -23.91 31.63 24.36
C VAL A 291 -23.39 32.96 23.79
N GLU A 292 -24.27 33.74 23.17
CA GLU A 292 -23.95 35.05 22.60
C GLU A 292 -23.48 36.06 23.68
N ALA A 293 -24.13 36.08 24.85
CA ALA A 293 -23.73 36.95 25.96
C ALA A 293 -22.34 36.61 26.55
N PHE A 294 -21.81 35.40 26.33
CA PHE A 294 -20.44 35.03 26.67
C PHE A 294 -19.48 35.06 25.46
N GLY A 295 -19.86 35.70 24.36
CA GLY A 295 -19.02 35.86 23.16
C GLY A 295 -18.85 34.58 22.33
N GLY A 296 -19.58 33.51 22.66
CA GLY A 296 -19.62 32.30 21.87
C GLY A 296 -20.53 32.44 20.65
N SER A 297 -20.48 31.42 19.79
CA SER A 297 -21.38 31.26 18.65
C SER A 297 -22.06 29.90 18.70
N ILE A 298 -23.22 29.80 18.06
CA ILE A 298 -24.09 28.62 18.10
C ILE A 298 -24.51 28.20 16.69
N GLN A 299 -24.46 26.91 16.42
CA GLN A 299 -24.91 26.32 15.15
C GLN A 299 -25.91 25.19 15.43
N TRP A 300 -27.01 25.18 14.68
CA TRP A 300 -28.00 24.11 14.67
C TRP A 300 -27.83 23.22 13.44
N ASN A 301 -27.74 21.90 13.65
CA ASN A 301 -27.80 20.91 12.58
C ASN A 301 -29.14 20.16 12.65
N PRO A 302 -30.08 20.41 11.71
CA PRO A 302 -31.40 19.78 11.75
C PRO A 302 -31.37 18.28 11.45
N THR A 303 -30.40 17.81 10.64
CA THR A 303 -30.28 16.40 10.24
C THR A 303 -29.80 15.53 11.40
N LEU A 304 -28.75 15.97 12.10
CA LEU A 304 -28.20 15.26 13.26
C LEU A 304 -28.96 15.60 14.56
N ARG A 305 -29.84 16.60 14.52
CA ARG A 305 -30.52 17.20 15.68
C ARG A 305 -29.51 17.66 16.75
N THR A 306 -28.42 18.29 16.33
CA THR A 306 -27.36 18.75 17.24
C THR A 306 -27.25 20.27 17.32
N VAL A 307 -26.95 20.76 18.51
CA VAL A 307 -26.47 22.11 18.76
C VAL A 307 -24.97 22.06 19.00
N THR A 308 -24.20 22.78 18.18
CA THR A 308 -22.78 23.03 18.40
C THR A 308 -22.62 24.43 19.01
N ILE A 309 -21.90 24.51 20.13
CA ILE A 309 -21.49 25.75 20.79
C ILE A 309 -19.99 25.90 20.57
N VAL A 310 -19.55 27.09 20.17
CA VAL A 310 -18.17 27.39 19.76
C VAL A 310 -17.72 28.66 20.46
N VAL A 311 -16.71 28.57 21.33
CA VAL A 311 -16.17 29.70 22.12
C VAL A 311 -14.77 30.03 21.62
N LYS A 312 -14.44 31.32 21.53
CA LYS A 312 -13.13 31.84 21.10
C LYS A 312 -12.22 32.15 22.28
#